data_AF-W7IDC0-F1
#
_entry.id   AF-W7IDC0-F1
#
_cell.length_a   1.000
_cell.length_b   1.000
_cell.length_c   1.000
_cell.angle_alpha   90.00
_cell.angle_beta   90.00
_cell.angle_gamma   90.00
#
_symmetry.space_group_name_H-M   'P 1'
#
loop_
_entity.id
_entity.type
_entity.pdbx_description
1 polymer ?
#
loop_
_entity_poly.entity_id
_entity_poly.type
_entity_poly.pdbx_seq_one_letter_code
_entity_poly.pdbx_strand_id
1 'polypeptide(L)'
;MSQAIIRELENHTVERRRNSKTLEALSLALEWHPGHLTALLHGKKPLRPGETGDQAMDTVLSRLEAIQDRLADISDRLDGLTIDVVSLVSRNDHRDEG
;
A
#
# COMPACT_ATOMS: atom_id res chain seq x y z
N MET A 1 2.85 -8.07 -19.30
CA MET A 1 1.41 -8.39 -19.20
C MET A 1 0.72 -7.83 -20.44
N SER A 2 -0.01 -8.62 -21.22
CA SER A 2 -0.45 -8.24 -22.58
C SER A 2 -1.86 -7.65 -22.62
N GLN A 3 -2.05 -6.58 -23.43
CA GLN A 3 -3.31 -5.86 -23.64
C GLN A 3 -4.47 -6.74 -24.13
N ALA A 4 -4.16 -7.88 -24.76
CA ALA A 4 -5.17 -8.85 -25.22
C ALA A 4 -6.03 -9.38 -24.05
N ILE A 5 -5.43 -9.52 -22.86
CA ILE A 5 -6.10 -10.04 -21.67
C ILE A 5 -7.10 -9.03 -21.10
N ILE A 6 -6.75 -7.74 -21.13
CA ILE A 6 -7.63 -6.64 -20.69
C ILE A 6 -8.84 -6.53 -21.63
N ARG A 7 -8.58 -6.55 -22.94
CA ARG A 7 -9.63 -6.45 -23.97
C ARG A 7 -10.57 -7.66 -24.01
N GLU A 8 -10.11 -8.84 -23.61
CA GLU A 8 -10.98 -10.00 -23.41
C GLU A 8 -11.84 -9.90 -22.13
N LEU A 9 -11.34 -9.24 -21.09
CA LEU A 9 -12.12 -9.01 -19.87
C LEU A 9 -13.27 -8.02 -20.13
N GLU A 10 -12.99 -6.94 -20.89
CA GLU A 10 -13.99 -5.92 -21.23
C GLU A 10 -15.12 -6.46 -22.12
N ASN A 11 -14.81 -7.37 -23.04
CA ASN A 11 -15.77 -7.79 -24.09
C ASN A 11 -16.64 -9.00 -23.74
N HIS A 12 -16.55 -9.58 -22.54
CA HIS A 12 -17.33 -10.76 -22.11
C HIS A 12 -17.37 -11.92 -23.13
N THR A 13 -16.38 -12.01 -24.03
CA THR A 13 -16.50 -12.82 -25.25
C THR A 13 -16.27 -14.32 -25.05
N VAL A 14 -15.71 -14.75 -23.91
CA VAL A 14 -15.40 -16.17 -23.64
C VAL A 14 -15.58 -16.48 -22.15
N GLU A 15 -16.67 -17.18 -21.80
CA GLU A 15 -16.88 -17.84 -20.50
C GLU A 15 -15.98 -19.09 -20.39
N ARG A 16 -14.67 -18.90 -20.31
CA ARG A 16 -13.79 -19.96 -19.78
C ARG A 16 -13.84 -19.85 -18.27
N ARG A 17 -14.13 -20.96 -17.57
CA ARG A 17 -13.89 -21.12 -16.12
C ARG A 17 -12.41 -20.83 -15.82
N ARG A 18 -12.05 -19.55 -15.68
CA ARG A 18 -10.68 -19.11 -15.37
C ARG A 18 -10.37 -19.60 -13.96
N ASN A 19 -9.26 -20.30 -13.80
CA ASN A 19 -8.90 -20.89 -12.51
C ASN A 19 -8.70 -19.78 -11.46
N SER A 20 -8.88 -20.12 -10.18
CA SER A 20 -8.72 -19.19 -9.06
C SER A 20 -7.38 -18.44 -9.09
N LYS A 21 -6.28 -19.12 -9.45
CA LYS A 21 -4.95 -18.52 -9.56
C LYS A 21 -4.85 -17.41 -10.61
N THR A 22 -5.58 -17.52 -11.71
CA THR A 22 -5.57 -16.53 -12.79
C THR A 22 -6.36 -15.29 -12.37
N LEU A 23 -7.51 -15.48 -11.71
CA LEU A 23 -8.29 -14.37 -11.14
C LEU A 23 -7.51 -13.66 -10.02
N GLU A 24 -6.74 -14.40 -9.23
CA GLU A 24 -5.85 -13.85 -8.21
C GLU A 24 -4.74 -13.01 -8.83
N ALA A 25 -4.02 -13.55 -9.81
CA ALA A 25 -2.96 -12.83 -10.53
C ALA A 25 -3.47 -11.57 -11.24
N LEU A 26 -4.68 -11.62 -11.79
CA LEU A 26 -5.34 -10.46 -12.40
C LEU A 26 -5.74 -9.41 -11.35
N SER A 27 -6.27 -9.85 -10.20
CA SER A 27 -6.63 -8.93 -9.12
C SER A 27 -5.38 -8.22 -8.59
N LEU A 28 -4.28 -8.95 -8.37
CA LEU A 28 -3.00 -8.37 -7.95
C LEU A 28 -2.41 -7.41 -9.00
N ALA A 29 -2.50 -7.74 -10.29
CA ALA A 29 -2.00 -6.86 -11.36
C ALA A 29 -2.79 -5.55 -11.50
N LEU A 30 -4.01 -5.51 -10.96
CA LEU A 30 -4.86 -4.32 -10.90
C LEU A 30 -4.81 -3.64 -9.52
N GLU A 31 -3.86 -4.04 -8.67
CA GLU A 31 -3.70 -3.56 -7.29
C GLU A 31 -4.97 -3.76 -6.43
N TRP A 32 -5.74 -4.78 -6.75
CA TRP A 32 -6.91 -5.21 -5.97
C TRP A 32 -6.57 -6.36 -5.03
N HIS A 33 -7.46 -6.61 -4.07
CA HIS A 33 -7.35 -7.77 -3.19
C HIS A 33 -7.32 -9.07 -4.02
N PRO A 34 -6.45 -10.05 -3.72
CA PRO A 34 -6.32 -11.28 -4.52
C PRO A 34 -7.64 -12.06 -4.69
N GLY A 35 -8.56 -11.94 -3.74
CA GLY A 35 -9.92 -12.52 -3.80
C GLY A 35 -10.97 -11.67 -4.54
N HIS A 36 -10.63 -10.49 -5.05
CA HIS A 36 -11.59 -9.50 -5.53
C HIS A 36 -12.40 -9.98 -6.74
N LEU A 37 -11.73 -10.43 -7.81
CA LEU A 37 -12.42 -10.96 -9.00
C LEU A 37 -13.17 -12.27 -8.71
N THR A 38 -12.67 -13.07 -7.77
CA THR A 38 -13.36 -14.29 -7.32
C THR A 38 -14.64 -13.95 -6.56
N ALA A 39 -14.62 -12.91 -5.72
CA ALA A 39 -15.81 -12.45 -5.01
C ALA A 39 -16.89 -11.93 -5.99
N LEU A 40 -16.50 -11.14 -6.99
CA LEU A 40 -17.41 -10.66 -8.05
C LEU A 40 -18.04 -11.82 -8.83
N LEU A 41 -17.22 -12.81 -9.23
CA LEU A 41 -17.71 -14.00 -9.95
C LEU A 41 -18.76 -14.79 -9.14
N HIS A 42 -18.63 -14.82 -7.81
CA HIS A 42 -19.57 -15.49 -6.91
C HIS A 42 -20.68 -14.59 -6.39
N GLY A 43 -20.84 -13.35 -6.91
CA GLY A 43 -21.85 -12.40 -6.45
C GLY A 43 -21.66 -11.92 -5.01
N LYS A 44 -20.46 -12.07 -4.45
CA LYS A 44 -20.10 -11.60 -3.11
C LYS A 44 -19.51 -10.19 -3.20
N LYS A 45 -19.67 -9.41 -2.13
CA LYS A 45 -19.03 -8.10 -2.00
C LYS A 45 -17.50 -8.28 -1.96
N PRO A 46 -16.75 -7.66 -2.89
CA PRO A 46 -15.29 -7.75 -2.88
C PRO A 46 -14.67 -6.97 -1.73
N LEU A 47 -13.56 -7.49 -1.22
CA LEU A 47 -12.71 -6.81 -0.25
C LEU A 47 -11.92 -5.69 -0.95
N ARG A 48 -11.69 -4.59 -0.22
CA ARG A 48 -10.81 -3.51 -0.65
C ARG A 48 -9.35 -3.96 -0.59
N PRO A 49 -8.44 -3.31 -1.33
CA PRO A 49 -7.00 -3.54 -1.16
C PRO A 49 -6.61 -3.37 0.31
N GLY A 50 -5.88 -4.34 0.86
CA GLY A 50 -5.47 -4.35 2.28
C GLY A 50 -6.48 -4.98 3.25
N GLU A 51 -7.74 -5.16 2.86
CA GLU A 51 -8.72 -5.88 3.68
C GLU A 51 -8.53 -7.40 3.53
N THR A 52 -8.33 -8.09 4.64
CA THR A 52 -8.25 -9.55 4.73
C THR A 52 -9.62 -10.21 4.77
N GLY A 53 -10.67 -9.42 5.07
CA GLY A 53 -12.03 -9.91 5.29
C GLY A 53 -12.27 -10.47 6.68
N ASP A 54 -11.26 -10.48 7.54
CA ASP A 54 -11.37 -10.67 8.98
C ASP A 54 -11.28 -9.29 9.65
N GLN A 55 -12.39 -8.83 10.22
CA GLN A 55 -12.49 -7.52 10.85
C GLN A 55 -11.46 -7.32 11.98
N ALA A 56 -11.09 -8.38 12.70
CA ALA A 56 -10.09 -8.30 13.75
C ALA A 56 -8.69 -8.09 13.15
N MET A 57 -8.35 -8.85 12.11
CA MET A 57 -7.07 -8.68 11.39
C MET A 57 -6.99 -7.32 10.70
N ASP A 58 -8.07 -6.86 10.07
CA ASP A 58 -8.13 -5.57 9.39
C ASP A 58 -7.88 -4.41 10.37
N THR A 59 -8.48 -4.49 11.56
CA THR A 59 -8.24 -3.50 12.63
C THR A 59 -6.79 -3.50 13.09
N VAL A 60 -6.17 -4.68 13.19
CA VAL A 60 -4.75 -4.80 13.56
C VAL A 60 -3.85 -4.20 12.48
N LEU A 61 -4.11 -4.48 11.20
CA LEU A 61 -3.34 -3.93 10.09
C LEU A 61 -3.45 -2.40 10.03
N SER A 62 -4.65 -1.83 10.13
CA SER A 62 -4.82 -0.38 10.18
C SER A 62 -4.09 0.26 11.37
N ARG A 63 -4.03 -0.43 12.51
CA ARG A 63 -3.27 0.08 13.66
C ARG A 63 -1.77 0.00 13.45
N LEU A 64 -1.27 -1.03 12.76
CA LEU A 64 0.15 -1.14 12.40
C LEU A 64 0.57 -0.05 11.41
N GLU A 65 -0.26 0.23 10.40
CA GLU A 65 -0.02 1.35 9.47
C GLU A 65 0.05 2.68 10.22
N ALA A 66 -0.90 2.96 11.12
CA ALA A 66 -0.88 4.19 11.92
C ALA A 66 0.36 4.31 12.82
N ILE A 67 0.89 3.18 13.34
CA ILE A 67 2.14 3.16 14.11
C ILE A 67 3.32 3.45 13.19
N GLN A 68 3.37 2.84 12.01
CA GLN A 68 4.43 3.06 11.03
C GLN A 68 4.50 4.53 10.61
N ASP A 69 3.36 5.15 10.29
CA ASP A 69 3.28 6.56 9.90
C ASP A 69 3.78 7.47 11.03
N ARG A 70 3.42 7.16 12.28
CA ARG A 70 3.88 7.92 13.43
C ARG A 70 5.39 7.77 13.68
N LEU A 71 5.95 6.60 13.42
CA LEU A 71 7.40 6.39 13.51
C LEU A 71 8.15 7.14 12.41
N ALA A 72 7.60 7.20 11.19
CA ALA A 72 8.14 8.02 10.12
C ALA A 72 8.15 9.51 10.51
N ASP A 73 7.03 10.05 11.01
CA ASP A 73 6.93 11.44 11.47
C ASP A 73 7.95 11.76 12.59
N ILE A 74 8.09 10.85 13.57
CA ILE A 74 9.08 11.03 14.64
C ILE A 74 10.50 11.05 14.07
N SER A 75 10.80 10.19 13.11
CA SER A 75 12.13 10.11 12.49
C SER A 75 12.44 11.40 11.74
N ASP A 76 11.52 11.90 10.92
CA ASP A 76 11.66 13.16 10.19
C ASP A 76 11.89 14.35 11.14
N ARG A 77 11.19 14.36 12.27
CA ARG A 77 11.37 15.41 13.30
C ARG A 77 12.73 15.32 13.99
N LEU A 78 13.24 14.12 14.25
CA LEU A 78 14.57 13.92 14.84
C LEU A 78 15.67 14.35 13.86
N ASP A 79 15.50 14.08 12.57
CA ASP A 79 16.42 14.54 11.53
C ASP A 79 16.44 16.08 11.45
N GLY A 80 15.26 16.70 11.49
CA GLY A 80 15.14 18.16 11.56
C GLY A 80 15.86 18.77 12.76
N LEU A 81 15.65 18.22 13.96
CA LEU A 81 16.34 18.67 15.17
C LEU A 81 17.86 18.50 15.08
N THR A 82 18.33 17.42 14.46
CA THR A 82 19.76 17.18 14.26
C THR A 82 20.37 18.24 13.36
N ILE A 83 19.69 18.61 12.26
CA ILE A 83 20.12 19.68 11.35
C ILE A 83 20.20 21.03 12.09
N ASP A 84 19.18 21.35 12.88
CA ASP A 84 19.14 22.60 13.64
C ASP A 84 20.29 22.70 14.66
N VAL A 85 20.57 21.60 15.38
CA VAL A 85 21.69 21.53 16.33
C VAL A 85 23.02 21.74 15.62
N VAL A 86 23.25 21.07 14.49
CA VAL A 86 24.47 21.24 13.70
C VAL A 86 24.61 22.69 13.24
N SER A 87 23.52 23.31 12.75
CA SER A 87 23.52 24.71 12.33
C SER A 87 23.89 25.67 13.47
N LEU A 88 23.41 25.41 14.69
CA LEU A 88 23.73 26.21 15.87
C LEU A 88 25.19 26.07 16.30
N VAL A 89 25.72 24.84 16.30
CA VAL A 89 27.14 24.59 16.65
C VAL A 89 28.06 25.28 15.65
N SER A 90 27.84 25.09 14.34
CA SER A 90 28.66 25.74 13.31
C SER A 90 28.58 27.27 13.37
N ARG A 91 27.43 27.83 13.75
CA ARG A 91 27.27 29.29 13.94
C ARG A 91 28.05 29.81 15.16
N ASN A 92 28.19 28.99 16.20
CA ASN A 92 28.90 29.37 17.42
C ASN A 92 30.42 29.32 17.21
N ASP A 93 30.93 28.34 16.45
CA ASP A 93 32.35 28.25 16.10
C ASP A 93 32.82 29.49 15.31
N HIS A 94 31.99 30.03 14.41
CA HIS A 94 32.31 31.24 13.65
C HIS A 94 32.32 32.53 14.49
N ARG A 95 31.83 32.50 15.74
CA ARG A 95 31.81 33.67 16.64
C ARG A 95 33.00 33.75 17.59
N ASP A 96 33.72 32.65 17.81
CA ASP A 96 34.91 32.61 18.68
C ASP A 96 36.23 32.92 17.93
N GLU A 97 36.21 33.06 16.60
CA GLU A 97 37.40 33.34 15.77
C GLU A 97 37.58 34.84 15.39
N GLY A 98 36.82 35.77 15.98
CA GLY A 98 36.89 37.22 15.70
C GLY A 98 37.18 38.08 16.93
#